data_AF-A0A9X1FMW8-F1
#
_entry.id   AF-A0A9X1FMW8-F1
#
_cell.length_a   1.000
_cell.length_b   1.000
_cell.length_c   1.000
_cell.angle_alpha   90.00
_cell.angle_beta   90.00
_cell.angle_gamma   90.00
#
_symmetry.space_group_name_H-M   'P 1'
#
loop_
_entity.id
_entity.type
_entity.pdbx_description
1 polymer ?
#
loop_
_entity_poly.entity_id
_entity_poly.type
_entity_poly.pdbx_seq_one_letter_code
_entity_poly.pdbx_strand_id
1 'polypeptide(L)'
;MKTMKNVMLASLFVLSVSAFANNEKVTTKDGNVTITQENETIAVSVLNTENAAYKLFIYSEDGTLVFKGKLGSNASIGKAFDFQTAQKGTYTFKLVTNAGETFVKDIKI
;
A
#
# COMPACT_ATOMS: atom_id res chain seq x y z
N MET A 1 31.31 33.28 11.77
CA MET A 1 30.16 33.15 10.84
C MET A 1 30.64 32.28 9.68
N LYS A 2 30.06 31.16 9.27
CA LYS A 2 28.69 30.62 9.36
C LYS A 2 28.71 29.14 9.75
N THR A 3 27.57 28.71 10.25
CA THR A 3 27.24 27.51 11.03
C THR A 3 27.22 26.20 10.23
N MET A 4 27.73 25.13 10.84
CA MET A 4 27.48 23.73 10.48
C MET A 4 25.98 23.39 10.49
N LYS A 5 25.54 22.59 9.50
CA LYS A 5 24.33 21.75 9.44
C LYS A 5 24.45 20.97 8.12
N ASN A 6 24.68 19.67 8.11
CA ASN A 6 23.62 18.69 8.34
C ASN A 6 24.13 17.46 9.08
N VAL A 7 23.39 17.15 10.13
CA VAL A 7 23.56 16.06 11.08
C VAL A 7 23.24 14.73 10.40
N MET A 8 24.09 13.73 10.62
CA MET A 8 23.79 12.31 10.39
C MET A 8 22.53 11.95 11.17
N LEU A 9 21.47 11.51 10.50
CA LEU A 9 20.36 10.84 11.18
C LEU A 9 20.52 9.33 10.97
N ALA A 10 21.25 8.70 11.90
CA ALA A 10 21.18 7.27 12.10
C ALA A 10 19.80 6.97 12.71
N SER A 11 18.87 6.44 11.91
CA SER A 11 17.67 5.80 12.44
C SER A 11 17.91 4.31 12.46
N LEU A 12 18.23 3.77 13.64
CA LEU A 12 18.05 2.35 13.95
C LEU A 12 16.59 1.99 13.63
N PHE A 13 16.35 1.16 12.63
CA PHE A 13 15.06 0.47 12.53
C PHE A 13 15.22 -0.89 13.21
N VAL A 14 14.58 -1.04 14.36
CA VAL A 14 14.53 -2.30 15.11
C VAL A 14 13.74 -3.30 14.26
N LEU A 15 14.37 -4.41 13.86
CA LEU A 15 13.69 -5.54 13.25
C LEU A 15 12.87 -6.26 14.33
N SER A 16 11.62 -5.86 14.53
CA SER A 16 10.66 -6.73 15.21
C SER A 16 10.10 -7.72 14.20
N VAL A 17 10.68 -8.91 14.16
CA VAL A 17 10.09 -10.05 13.43
C VAL A 17 8.91 -10.54 14.25
N SER A 18 7.71 -10.04 13.93
CA SER A 18 6.47 -10.70 14.34
C SER A 18 6.02 -11.63 13.20
N ALA A 19 6.04 -12.93 13.50
CA ALA A 19 5.34 -13.93 12.72
C ALA A 19 3.89 -13.97 13.21
N PHE A 20 2.99 -13.34 12.46
CA PHE A 20 1.56 -13.58 12.59
C PHE A 20 1.00 -13.82 11.19
N ALA A 21 0.55 -15.06 10.94
CA ALA A 21 -0.30 -15.37 9.80
C ALA A 21 -1.70 -14.82 10.12
N ASN A 22 -1.87 -13.51 9.96
CA ASN A 22 -3.16 -12.84 10.07
C ASN A 22 -3.54 -12.39 8.66
N ASN A 23 -4.58 -12.99 8.06
CA ASN A 23 -5.29 -12.39 6.94
C ASN A 23 -6.03 -11.15 7.45
N GLU A 24 -5.30 -10.05 7.67
CA GLU A 24 -5.87 -8.79 8.13
C GLU A 24 -6.70 -8.17 7.01
N LYS A 25 -8.02 -8.23 7.15
CA LYS A 25 -8.91 -7.36 6.38
C LYS A 25 -8.80 -5.94 6.93
N VAL A 26 -7.99 -5.10 6.29
CA VAL A 26 -7.96 -3.68 6.62
C VAL A 26 -8.96 -2.92 5.76
N THR A 27 -9.79 -2.17 6.45
CA THR A 27 -10.87 -1.37 5.90
C THR A 27 -10.62 0.08 6.27
N THR A 28 -10.91 1.02 5.37
CA THR A 28 -10.89 2.45 5.69
C THR A 28 -11.94 2.79 6.75
N LYS A 29 -11.83 3.99 7.34
CA LYS A 29 -12.80 4.51 8.33
C LYS A 29 -14.26 4.39 7.84
N ASP A 30 -14.48 4.48 6.53
CA ASP A 30 -15.80 4.44 5.91
C ASP A 30 -16.14 3.10 5.21
N GLY A 31 -15.35 2.03 5.34
CA GLY A 31 -15.69 0.75 4.69
C GLY A 31 -15.24 0.59 3.24
N ASN A 32 -15.04 1.72 2.55
CA ASN A 32 -15.09 1.79 1.09
C ASN A 32 -13.83 1.30 0.36
N VAL A 33 -12.65 1.35 0.97
CA VAL A 33 -11.43 0.76 0.39
C VAL A 33 -10.99 -0.40 1.27
N THR A 34 -10.79 -1.56 0.65
CA THR A 34 -10.24 -2.74 1.32
C THR A 34 -9.05 -3.27 0.54
N ILE A 35 -8.01 -3.64 1.26
CA ILE A 35 -6.88 -4.39 0.71
C ILE A 35 -6.70 -5.62 1.58
N THR A 36 -6.86 -6.79 0.96
CA THR A 36 -6.87 -8.09 1.64
C THR A 36 -5.82 -9.00 1.03
N GLN A 37 -5.14 -9.74 1.89
CA GLN A 37 -4.23 -10.80 1.48
C GLN A 37 -4.90 -12.15 1.77
N GLU A 38 -4.89 -13.02 0.76
CA GLU A 38 -5.21 -14.43 0.90
C GLU A 38 -4.10 -15.23 0.23
N ASN A 39 -3.32 -15.98 1.02
CA ASN A 39 -2.07 -16.59 0.58
C ASN A 39 -1.11 -15.53 0.01
N GLU A 40 -0.61 -15.71 -1.22
CA GLU A 40 0.20 -14.71 -1.92
C GLU A 40 -0.61 -13.97 -2.99
N THR A 41 -1.95 -13.94 -2.86
CA THR A 41 -2.80 -13.06 -3.67
C THR A 41 -3.24 -11.87 -2.84
N ILE A 42 -3.02 -10.67 -3.36
CA ILE A 42 -3.51 -9.43 -2.75
C ILE A 42 -4.63 -8.86 -3.62
N ALA A 43 -5.80 -8.65 -3.02
CA ALA A 43 -6.94 -8.01 -3.66
C ALA A 43 -7.13 -6.58 -3.13
N VAL A 44 -7.32 -5.64 -4.06
CA VAL A 44 -7.70 -4.25 -3.81
C VAL A 44 -9.14 -4.08 -4.30
N SER A 45 -10.03 -3.63 -3.41
CA SER A 45 -11.41 -3.34 -3.75
C SER A 45 -11.80 -1.94 -3.28
N VAL A 46 -12.55 -1.23 -4.12
CA VAL A 46 -13.10 0.10 -3.81
C VAL A 46 -14.59 0.13 -4.15
N LEU A 47 -15.41 0.47 -3.16
CA LEU A 47 -16.78 0.94 -3.36
C LEU A 47 -16.74 2.46 -3.50
N ASN A 48 -16.84 2.92 -4.75
CA ASN A 48 -16.60 4.31 -5.12
C ASN A 48 -17.92 5.08 -5.25
N THR A 49 -18.49 5.48 -4.11
CA THR A 49 -19.76 6.22 -4.06
C THR A 49 -19.67 7.63 -4.63
N GLU A 50 -18.46 8.18 -4.72
CA GLU A 50 -18.22 9.56 -5.16
C GLU A 50 -17.76 9.67 -6.61
N ASN A 51 -17.65 8.54 -7.33
CA ASN A 51 -17.09 8.47 -8.68
C ASN A 51 -15.69 9.11 -8.79
N ALA A 52 -14.90 9.07 -7.71
CA ALA A 52 -13.53 9.56 -7.70
C ALA A 52 -12.64 8.69 -8.60
N ALA A 53 -11.65 9.28 -9.25
CA ALA A 53 -10.70 8.54 -10.08
C ALA A 53 -9.51 8.07 -9.24
N TYR A 54 -9.32 6.74 -9.15
CA TYR A 54 -8.27 6.13 -8.36
C TYR A 54 -7.02 5.80 -9.19
N LYS A 55 -5.86 6.00 -8.57
CA LYS A 55 -4.56 5.49 -9.01
C LYS A 55 -4.01 4.59 -7.90
N LEU A 56 -3.34 3.52 -8.29
CA LEU A 56 -2.66 2.60 -7.38
C LEU A 56 -1.17 2.59 -7.66
N PHE A 57 -0.41 2.64 -6.59
CA PHE A 57 1.04 2.50 -6.55
C PHE A 57 1.37 1.35 -5.59
N ILE A 58 2.31 0.48 -5.96
CA ILE A 58 2.83 -0.55 -5.08
C ILE A 58 4.34 -0.37 -5.02
N TYR A 59 4.86 -0.33 -3.80
CA TYR A 59 6.29 -0.22 -3.53
C TYR A 59 6.78 -1.49 -2.82
N SER A 60 7.98 -1.94 -3.13
CA SER A 60 8.69 -2.97 -2.34
C SER A 60 9.28 -2.38 -1.06
N GLU A 61 9.82 -3.24 -0.21
CA GLU A 61 10.33 -2.91 1.13
C GLU A 61 11.45 -1.85 1.13
N ASP A 62 12.26 -1.83 0.08
CA ASP A 62 13.32 -0.83 -0.15
C ASP A 62 12.80 0.52 -0.67
N GLY A 63 11.48 0.66 -0.86
CA GLY A 63 10.83 1.84 -1.41
C GLY A 63 10.81 1.90 -2.94
N THR A 64 11.27 0.86 -3.64
CA THR A 64 11.23 0.80 -5.10
C THR A 64 9.79 0.69 -5.61
N LEU A 65 9.40 1.53 -6.58
CA LEU A 65 8.08 1.46 -7.21
C LEU A 65 8.01 0.26 -8.15
N VAL A 66 7.24 -0.76 -7.78
CA VAL A 66 7.08 -2.00 -8.56
C VAL A 66 5.80 -2.04 -9.40
N PHE A 67 4.80 -1.22 -9.07
CA PHE A 67 3.59 -1.09 -9.88
C PHE A 67 3.02 0.33 -9.83
N LYS A 68 2.53 0.81 -10.98
CA LYS A 68 1.72 2.03 -11.10
C LYS A 68 0.60 1.81 -12.10
N GLY A 69 -0.64 2.05 -11.68
CA GLY A 69 -1.81 1.87 -12.54
C GLY A 69 -2.94 2.84 -12.24
N LYS A 70 -3.73 3.17 -13.27
CA LYS A 70 -5.04 3.81 -13.09
C LYS A 70 -6.05 2.71 -12.81
N LEU A 71 -6.87 2.86 -11.78
CA LEU A 71 -7.97 1.97 -11.48
C LEU A 71 -9.31 2.47 -12.06
N GLY A 72 -9.38 3.77 -12.39
CA GLY A 72 -10.57 4.39 -12.97
C GLY A 72 -11.51 4.97 -11.91
N SER A 73 -12.75 5.23 -12.32
CA SER A 73 -13.77 5.92 -11.51
C SER A 73 -15.11 5.16 -11.47
N ASN A 74 -15.09 3.86 -11.76
CA ASN A 74 -16.28 3.02 -11.71
C ASN A 74 -16.81 2.94 -10.27
N ALA A 75 -18.12 2.76 -10.10
CA ALA A 75 -18.76 2.62 -8.79
C ALA A 75 -18.25 1.43 -7.97
N SER A 76 -17.80 0.37 -8.66
CA SER A 76 -17.11 -0.77 -8.06
C SER A 76 -15.81 -1.02 -8.82
N ILE A 77 -14.71 -1.05 -8.08
CA ILE A 77 -13.36 -1.26 -8.62
C ILE A 77 -12.77 -2.45 -7.88
N GLY A 78 -12.26 -3.43 -8.62
CA GLY A 78 -11.56 -4.59 -8.09
C GLY A 78 -10.30 -4.87 -8.88
N LYS A 79 -9.20 -5.16 -8.18
CA LYS A 79 -7.94 -5.59 -8.80
C LYS A 79 -7.21 -6.58 -7.91
N ALA A 80 -6.83 -7.73 -8.45
CA ALA A 80 -6.01 -8.71 -7.77
C ALA A 80 -4.58 -8.72 -8.33
N PHE A 81 -3.64 -9.12 -7.47
CA PHE A 81 -2.23 -9.22 -7.77
C PHE A 81 -1.71 -10.54 -7.21
N ASP A 82 -0.99 -11.28 -8.06
CA ASP A 82 -0.31 -12.51 -7.69
C ASP A 82 1.13 -12.20 -7.28
N PHE A 83 1.49 -12.57 -6.05
CA PHE A 83 2.81 -12.42 -5.45
C PHE A 83 3.57 -13.74 -5.29
N GLN A 84 3.06 -14.86 -5.84
CA GLN A 84 3.66 -16.20 -5.69
C GLN A 84 5.16 -16.27 -6.05
N THR A 85 5.62 -15.42 -6.97
CA THR A 85 7.02 -15.35 -7.41
C THR A 85 7.71 -14.04 -7.00
N ALA A 86 7.05 -13.19 -6.22
CA ALA A 86 7.61 -11.93 -5.77
C ALA A 86 8.64 -12.19 -4.66
N GLN A 87 9.61 -11.27 -4.54
CA GLN A 87 10.55 -11.32 -3.42
C GLN A 87 9.77 -11.17 -2.10
N LYS A 88 10.08 -12.04 -1.13
CA LYS A 88 9.55 -11.96 0.23
C LYS A 88 9.94 -10.65 0.89
N GLY A 89 9.01 -10.04 1.61
CA GLY A 89 9.20 -8.71 2.18
C GLY A 89 7.89 -7.95 2.35
N THR A 90 7.99 -6.71 2.81
CA THR A 90 6.82 -5.84 3.00
C THR A 90 6.58 -4.97 1.77
N TYR A 91 5.36 -4.98 1.25
CA TYR A 91 4.95 -4.13 0.13
C TYR A 91 3.95 -3.08 0.58
N THR A 92 4.16 -1.84 0.16
CA THR A 92 3.27 -0.72 0.44
C THR A 92 2.32 -0.50 -0.72
N PHE A 93 1.03 -0.71 -0.49
CA PHE A 93 -0.04 -0.37 -1.42
C PHE A 93 -0.53 1.03 -1.10
N LYS A 94 -0.42 1.94 -2.08
CA LYS A 94 -0.87 3.32 -1.98
C LYS A 94 -1.91 3.64 -3.05
N LEU A 95 -3.15 3.89 -2.64
CA LEU A 95 -4.18 4.42 -3.50
C LEU A 95 -4.22 5.95 -3.36
N VAL A 96 -4.44 6.64 -4.47
CA VAL A 96 -4.58 8.10 -4.52
C VAL A 96 -5.77 8.47 -5.39
N THR A 97 -6.68 9.29 -4.87
CA THR A 97 -7.81 9.84 -5.64
C THR A 97 -7.38 11.08 -6.44
N ASN A 98 -8.18 11.50 -7.42
CA ASN A 98 -7.98 12.76 -8.12
C ASN A 98 -8.13 14.00 -7.21
N ALA A 99 -8.84 13.88 -6.09
CA ALA A 99 -8.94 14.93 -5.06
C ALA A 99 -7.71 14.98 -4.13
N GLY A 100 -6.78 14.03 -4.25
CA GLY A 100 -5.54 13.98 -3.47
C GLY A 100 -5.63 13.17 -2.17
N GLU A 101 -6.76 12.53 -1.90
CA GLU A 101 -6.90 11.61 -0.76
C GLU A 101 -6.02 10.39 -0.97
N THR A 102 -5.42 9.90 0.12
CA THR A 102 -4.49 8.79 0.07
C THR A 102 -4.86 7.69 1.05
N PHE A 103 -4.83 6.45 0.57
CA PHE A 103 -4.97 5.25 1.39
C PHE A 103 -3.72 4.42 1.27
N VAL A 104 -3.13 4.04 2.40
CA VAL A 104 -1.87 3.30 2.45
C VAL A 104 -2.05 2.06 3.32
N LYS A 105 -1.59 0.91 2.83
CA LYS A 105 -1.53 -0.34 3.58
C LYS A 105 -0.24 -1.08 3.24
N ASP A 106 0.46 -1.48 4.29
CA ASP A 106 1.60 -2.38 4.18
C ASP A 106 1.14 -3.83 4.31
N ILE A 107 1.67 -4.70 3.45
CA ILE A 107 1.34 -6.12 3.40
C ILE A 107 2.64 -6.92 3.32
N LYS A 108 2.77 -7.92 4.18
CA LYS A 108 3.93 -8.80 4.24
C LYS A 108 3.68 -10.05 3.39
N ILE A 109 4.56 -10.27 2.42
CA ILE A 109 4.58 -11.43 1.51
C ILE A 109 5.61 -12.46 1.95
#